data_AF-A0A2V6MM17-F1
#
_entry.id   AF-A0A2V6MM17-F1
#
_cell.length_a   1.000
_cell.length_b   1.000
_cell.length_c   1.000
_cell.angle_alpha   90.00
_cell.angle_beta   90.00
_cell.angle_gamma   90.00
#
_symmetry.space_group_name_H-M   'P 1'
#
loop_
_entity.id
_entity.type
_entity.pdbx_description
1 polymer ?
#
loop_
_entity_poly.entity_id
_entity_poly.type
_entity_poly.pdbx_seq_one_letter_code
_entity_poly.pdbx_strand_id
1 'polypeptide(L)'
;MGLGTEVAQFFDPPRPETMPVRHPITRENRVIFSSGERGFTAKDVVDCALVRGEIDPLWREFLRLAQCDRLANERELELDDSALDSAAIAFRYKHDLITAEETERWLEDRGVSLAEFSDYFARQYWGRSYSGTLDPPKSSYQTASPEEKDLFLVDLILSGSLDRMAERLSYRVAAQADEASDNKASLDDERARFLAAAKIDQAELADWLAHLDREQEWLDETLAAEAVYQRRVSQIVTEQALQKELGPMQLN
;
A
#
# COMPACT_ATOMS: atom_id res chain seq x y z
N MET A 1 4.33 74.84 40.39
CA MET A 1 3.85 74.79 38.99
C MET A 1 4.60 73.66 38.31
N GLY A 2 3.97 72.48 38.23
CA GLY A 2 4.57 71.28 37.66
C GLY A 2 4.28 71.21 36.16
N LEU A 3 5.33 70.96 35.37
CA LEU A 3 5.24 70.63 33.95
C LEU A 3 4.99 69.12 33.84
N GLY A 4 3.86 68.75 33.22
CA GLY A 4 3.51 67.37 32.90
C GLY A 4 4.17 66.92 31.61
N THR A 5 4.83 65.76 31.67
CA THR A 5 5.37 65.05 30.51
C THR A 5 4.38 63.96 30.12
N GLU A 6 3.79 64.08 28.93
CA GLU A 6 2.87 63.11 28.34
C GLU A 6 3.68 62.09 27.54
N VAL A 7 3.60 60.81 27.92
CA VAL A 7 4.30 59.70 27.25
C VAL A 7 3.31 59.00 26.32
N ALA A 8 3.55 59.10 25.02
CA ALA A 8 2.77 58.40 24.00
C ALA A 8 3.02 56.88 24.10
N GLN A 9 1.95 56.11 24.34
CA GLN A 9 1.97 54.64 24.28
C GLN A 9 1.95 54.20 22.80
N PHE A 10 3.05 53.59 22.36
CA PHE A 10 3.14 52.88 21.08
C PHE A 10 2.34 51.57 21.18
N PHE A 11 1.31 51.43 20.35
CA PHE A 11 0.58 50.18 20.16
C PHE A 11 1.37 49.27 19.20
N ASP A 12 1.80 48.10 19.67
CA ASP A 12 2.48 47.09 18.86
C ASP A 12 1.41 46.23 18.16
N PRO A 13 1.40 46.09 16.82
CA PRO A 13 0.40 45.29 16.12
C PRO A 13 0.59 43.79 16.39
N PRO A 14 -0.48 42.99 16.48
CA PRO A 14 -0.37 41.56 16.73
C PRO A 14 0.34 40.86 15.56
N ARG A 15 1.29 39.99 15.89
CA ARG A 15 2.01 39.16 14.91
C ARG A 15 1.02 38.25 14.17
N PRO A 16 1.20 38.02 12.86
CA PRO A 16 0.37 37.08 12.12
C PRO A 16 0.54 35.66 12.69
N GLU A 17 -0.56 35.06 13.12
CA GLU A 17 -0.63 33.64 13.46
C GLU A 17 -0.16 32.83 12.25
N THR A 18 0.94 32.09 12.44
CA THR A 18 1.43 31.12 11.46
C THR A 18 0.35 30.08 11.22
N MET A 19 -0.32 30.17 10.06
CA MET A 19 -1.16 29.08 9.57
C MET A 19 -0.33 27.79 9.55
N PRO A 20 -0.85 26.64 10.02
CA PRO A 20 -0.13 25.39 9.91
C PRO A 20 0.12 25.13 8.43
N VAL A 21 1.41 25.06 8.05
CA VAL A 21 1.83 24.63 6.73
C VAL A 21 1.28 23.21 6.57
N ARG A 22 0.21 23.07 5.78
CA ARG A 22 -0.28 21.76 5.36
C ARG A 22 0.79 21.20 4.44
N HIS A 23 1.61 20.30 4.97
CA HIS A 23 2.51 19.52 4.14
C HIS A 23 1.65 18.78 3.11
N PRO A 24 2.05 18.74 1.82
CA PRO A 24 1.34 17.96 0.83
C PRO A 24 1.27 16.51 1.32
N ILE A 25 0.07 15.94 1.31
CA ILE A 25 -0.15 14.54 1.71
C ILE A 25 0.61 13.67 0.70
N THR A 26 1.69 13.04 1.14
CA THR A 26 2.43 12.07 0.34
C THR A 26 1.53 10.88 0.04
N ARG A 27 1.75 10.20 -1.10
CA ARG A 27 0.91 9.07 -1.55
C ARG A 27 0.81 7.98 -0.48
N GLU A 28 1.91 7.69 0.20
CA GLU A 28 1.99 6.72 1.29
C GLU A 28 1.13 7.12 2.52
N ASN A 29 0.97 8.42 2.79
CA ASN A 29 0.22 8.94 3.94
C ASN A 29 -1.27 9.17 3.65
N ARG A 30 -1.74 8.83 2.44
CA ARG A 30 -3.16 8.92 2.10
C ARG A 30 -3.96 7.84 2.83
N VAL A 31 -5.03 8.25 3.49
CA VAL A 31 -5.97 7.34 4.15
C VAL A 31 -6.77 6.56 3.09
N ILE A 32 -6.72 5.24 3.16
CA ILE A 32 -7.42 4.31 2.26
C ILE A 32 -8.78 3.90 2.84
N PHE A 33 -8.82 3.61 4.14
CA PHE A 33 -10.07 3.33 4.86
C PHE A 33 -9.94 3.71 6.33
N SER A 34 -11.03 3.62 7.10
CA SER A 34 -11.04 3.94 8.53
C SER A 34 -11.88 2.95 9.31
N SER A 35 -11.52 2.76 10.58
CA SER A 35 -12.31 2.01 11.57
C SER A 35 -12.45 2.88 12.83
N GLY A 36 -13.67 3.34 13.11
CA GLY A 36 -13.91 4.36 14.13
C GLY A 36 -13.10 5.64 13.83
N GLU A 37 -12.27 6.05 14.78
CA GLU A 37 -11.40 7.23 14.65
C GLU A 37 -10.03 6.91 14.02
N ARG A 38 -9.69 5.63 13.83
CA ARG A 38 -8.40 5.20 13.27
C ARG A 38 -8.48 5.15 11.74
N GLY A 39 -7.70 6.01 11.07
CA GLY A 39 -7.45 5.94 9.63
C GLY A 39 -6.30 4.98 9.33
N PHE A 40 -6.42 4.22 8.24
CA PHE A 40 -5.37 3.36 7.72
C PHE A 40 -4.85 3.94 6.40
N THR A 41 -3.56 4.27 6.39
CA THR A 41 -2.88 4.88 5.24
C THR A 41 -2.44 3.83 4.22
N ALA A 42 -2.05 4.27 3.02
CA ALA A 42 -1.44 3.39 2.03
C ALA A 42 -0.18 2.70 2.59
N LYS A 43 0.62 3.42 3.39
CA LYS A 43 1.75 2.87 4.12
C LYS A 43 1.33 1.75 5.08
N ASP A 44 0.27 1.95 5.86
CA ASP A 44 -0.24 0.90 6.76
C ASP A 44 -0.69 -0.34 5.99
N VAL A 45 -1.38 -0.16 4.86
CA VAL A 45 -1.81 -1.27 4.01
C VAL A 45 -0.61 -2.08 3.50
N VAL A 46 0.41 -1.39 2.99
CA VAL A 46 1.62 -2.02 2.44
C VAL A 46 2.46 -2.68 3.53
N ASP A 47 2.70 -2.01 4.66
CA ASP A 47 3.49 -2.55 5.76
C ASP A 47 2.81 -3.78 6.38
N CYS A 48 1.48 -3.75 6.58
CA CYS A 48 0.76 -4.94 7.04
C CYS A 48 0.75 -6.06 5.98
N ALA A 49 0.71 -5.72 4.69
CA ALA A 49 0.83 -6.72 3.62
C ALA A 49 2.24 -7.34 3.55
N LEU A 50 3.27 -6.58 3.92
CA LEU A 50 4.64 -7.08 4.04
C LEU A 50 4.74 -8.13 5.17
N VAL A 51 4.14 -7.86 6.33
CA VAL A 51 4.05 -8.85 7.44
C VAL A 51 3.37 -10.15 6.99
N ARG A 52 2.39 -10.05 6.08
CA ARG A 52 1.68 -11.21 5.52
C ARG A 52 2.40 -11.90 4.36
N GLY A 53 3.57 -11.42 3.95
CA GLY A 53 4.34 -11.98 2.83
C GLY A 53 3.73 -11.71 1.44
N GLU A 54 2.82 -10.74 1.32
CA GLU A 54 2.12 -10.43 0.06
C GLU A 54 2.95 -9.52 -0.86
N ILE A 55 3.92 -8.77 -0.31
CA ILE A 55 4.70 -7.76 -1.06
C ILE A 55 5.79 -8.38 -1.93
N ASP A 56 6.53 -9.37 -1.45
CA ASP A 56 7.69 -9.92 -2.17
C ASP A 56 7.37 -10.44 -3.59
N PRO A 57 6.26 -11.14 -3.85
CA PRO A 57 5.88 -11.52 -5.21
C PRO A 57 5.56 -10.32 -6.11
N LEU A 58 4.84 -9.33 -5.58
CA LEU A 58 4.47 -8.12 -6.31
C LEU A 58 5.69 -7.27 -6.64
N TRP A 59 6.59 -7.12 -5.67
CA TRP A 59 7.85 -6.40 -5.83
C TRP A 59 8.75 -7.02 -6.90
N ARG A 60 8.90 -8.35 -6.89
CA ARG A 60 9.70 -9.06 -7.91
C ARG A 60 9.12 -8.90 -9.31
N GLU A 61 7.81 -8.95 -9.45
CA GLU A 61 7.16 -8.72 -10.73
C GLU A 61 7.34 -7.26 -11.18
N PHE A 62 7.12 -6.29 -10.29
CA PHE A 62 7.36 -4.88 -10.57
C PHE A 62 8.78 -4.61 -11.09
N LEU A 63 9.81 -5.15 -10.41
CA LEU A 63 11.20 -4.99 -10.85
C LEU A 63 11.46 -5.64 -12.21
N ARG A 64 10.85 -6.80 -12.48
CA ARG A 64 10.95 -7.47 -13.78
C ARG A 64 10.36 -6.59 -14.89
N LEU A 65 9.19 -6.01 -14.66
CA LEU A 65 8.52 -5.12 -15.60
C LEU A 65 9.33 -3.84 -15.85
N ALA A 66 9.82 -3.20 -14.79
CA ALA A 66 10.67 -2.02 -14.88
C ALA A 66 11.97 -2.30 -15.67
N GLN A 67 12.52 -3.51 -15.53
CA GLN A 67 13.69 -3.91 -16.29
C GLN A 67 13.38 -4.14 -17.77
N CYS A 68 12.24 -4.77 -18.10
CA CYS A 68 11.80 -4.91 -19.50
C CYS A 68 11.67 -3.53 -20.16
N ASP A 69 11.02 -2.59 -19.49
CA ASP A 69 10.82 -1.22 -19.95
C ASP A 69 12.17 -0.49 -20.17
N ARG A 70 13.06 -0.52 -19.17
CA ARG A 70 14.41 0.04 -19.31
C ARG A 70 15.17 -0.53 -20.51
N LEU A 71 15.17 -1.85 -20.68
CA LEU A 71 15.90 -2.52 -21.77
C LEU A 71 15.27 -2.24 -23.15
N ALA A 72 13.94 -2.08 -23.22
CA ALA A 72 13.26 -1.68 -24.45
C ALA A 72 13.63 -0.24 -24.83
N ASN A 73 13.65 0.68 -23.86
CA ASN A 73 14.06 2.07 -24.04
C ASN A 73 15.54 2.19 -24.45
N GLU A 74 16.45 1.41 -23.84
CA GLU A 74 17.87 1.37 -24.22
C GLU A 74 18.11 0.86 -25.64
N ARG A 75 17.18 0.08 -26.18
CA ARG A 75 17.22 -0.44 -27.55
C ARG A 75 16.41 0.40 -28.53
N GLU A 76 15.84 1.52 -28.06
CA GLU A 76 14.99 2.42 -28.84
C GLU A 76 13.85 1.66 -29.54
N LEU A 77 13.27 0.66 -28.87
CA LEU A 77 12.15 -0.10 -29.44
C LEU A 77 10.89 0.78 -29.49
N GLU A 78 10.14 0.66 -30.58
CA GLU A 78 8.89 1.39 -30.75
C GLU A 78 7.75 0.76 -29.94
N LEU A 79 7.06 1.60 -29.17
CA LEU A 79 5.82 1.24 -28.48
C LEU A 79 4.67 1.14 -29.49
N ASP A 80 3.80 0.15 -29.28
CA ASP A 80 2.55 0.07 -30.01
C ASP A 80 1.49 0.94 -29.33
N ASP A 81 1.36 2.19 -29.79
CA ASP A 81 0.39 3.16 -29.26
C ASP A 81 -1.05 2.61 -29.26
N SER A 82 -1.42 1.78 -30.25
CA SER A 82 -2.74 1.16 -30.29
C SER A 82 -2.94 0.15 -29.14
N ALA A 83 -1.87 -0.53 -28.72
CA ALA A 83 -1.92 -1.44 -27.57
C ALA A 83 -2.05 -0.67 -26.25
N LEU A 84 -1.35 0.47 -26.11
CA LEU A 84 -1.47 1.37 -24.95
C LEU A 84 -2.89 1.93 -24.82
N ASP A 85 -3.43 2.48 -25.91
CA ASP A 85 -4.80 3.02 -25.95
C ASP A 85 -5.84 1.95 -25.57
N SER A 86 -5.68 0.74 -26.12
CA SER A 86 -6.55 -0.39 -25.80
C SER A 86 -6.48 -0.77 -24.31
N ALA A 87 -5.29 -0.74 -23.71
CA ALA A 87 -5.10 -1.03 -22.30
C ALA A 87 -5.70 0.06 -21.39
N ALA A 88 -5.53 1.33 -21.74
CA ALA A 88 -6.13 2.46 -21.04
C ALA A 88 -7.67 2.43 -21.11
N ILE A 89 -8.24 2.07 -22.26
CA ILE A 89 -9.69 1.87 -22.43
C ILE A 89 -10.18 0.71 -21.56
N ALA A 90 -9.49 -0.44 -21.58
CA ALA A 90 -9.86 -1.59 -20.75
C ALA A 90 -9.80 -1.26 -19.24
N PHE A 91 -8.81 -0.48 -18.83
CA PHE A 91 -8.72 0.04 -17.47
C PHE A 91 -9.94 0.90 -17.11
N ARG A 92 -10.28 1.86 -17.97
CA ARG A 92 -11.45 2.73 -17.78
C ARG A 92 -12.75 1.93 -17.61
N TYR A 93 -12.98 0.93 -18.44
CA TYR A 93 -14.15 0.04 -18.28
C TYR A 93 -14.15 -0.73 -16.96
N LYS A 94 -13.01 -1.29 -16.56
CA LYS A 94 -12.87 -2.03 -15.29
C LYS A 94 -13.17 -1.15 -14.07
N HIS A 95 -12.86 0.13 -14.16
CA HIS A 95 -13.02 1.10 -13.08
C HIS A 95 -14.27 1.99 -13.24
N ASP A 96 -15.15 1.69 -14.20
CA ASP A 96 -16.37 2.46 -14.51
C ASP A 96 -16.11 3.95 -14.79
N LEU A 97 -14.99 4.25 -15.48
CA LEU A 97 -14.55 5.59 -15.83
C LEU A 97 -14.97 5.94 -17.27
N ILE A 98 -16.07 6.65 -17.41
CA ILE A 98 -16.70 6.91 -18.72
C ILE A 98 -15.97 8.01 -19.49
N THR A 99 -15.45 9.02 -18.80
CA THR A 99 -14.84 10.22 -19.39
C THR A 99 -13.34 10.35 -19.08
N ALA A 100 -12.66 11.22 -19.81
CA ALA A 100 -11.25 11.55 -19.53
C ALA A 100 -11.14 12.29 -18.20
N GLU A 101 -12.06 13.20 -17.91
CA GLU A 101 -12.12 13.99 -16.67
C GLU A 101 -12.36 13.11 -15.44
N GLU A 102 -13.19 12.06 -15.55
CA GLU A 102 -13.34 11.06 -14.49
C GLU A 102 -12.06 10.26 -14.26
N THR A 103 -11.30 9.99 -15.32
CA THR A 103 -10.02 9.27 -15.23
C THR A 103 -8.96 10.14 -14.54
N GLU A 104 -8.81 11.40 -14.96
CA GLU A 104 -7.90 12.37 -14.32
C GLU A 104 -8.24 12.55 -12.84
N ARG A 105 -9.52 12.75 -12.50
CA ARG A 105 -9.94 12.87 -11.10
C ARG A 105 -9.65 11.59 -10.30
N TRP A 106 -9.94 10.42 -10.87
CA TRP A 106 -9.66 9.14 -10.21
C TRP A 106 -8.17 8.96 -9.88
N LEU A 107 -7.29 9.43 -10.77
CA LEU A 107 -5.83 9.41 -10.60
C LEU A 107 -5.39 10.45 -9.56
N GLU A 108 -5.88 11.70 -9.64
CA GLU A 108 -5.56 12.77 -8.67
C GLU A 108 -6.00 12.44 -7.24
N ASP A 109 -7.17 11.82 -7.09
CA ASP A 109 -7.71 11.31 -5.82
C ASP A 109 -6.83 10.21 -5.20
N ARG A 110 -5.93 9.63 -5.98
CA ARG A 110 -4.94 8.62 -5.56
C ARG A 110 -3.51 9.15 -5.62
N GLY A 111 -3.33 10.41 -5.98
CA GLY A 111 -2.01 11.04 -6.13
C GLY A 111 -1.19 10.43 -7.26
N VAL A 112 -1.83 9.92 -8.29
CA VAL A 112 -1.19 9.42 -9.51
C VAL A 112 -1.35 10.47 -10.59
N SER A 113 -0.30 10.74 -11.35
CA SER A 113 -0.33 11.65 -12.50
C SER A 113 -0.71 10.90 -13.78
N LEU A 114 -1.16 11.65 -14.79
CA LEU A 114 -1.44 11.08 -16.11
C LEU A 114 -0.18 10.48 -16.77
N ALA A 115 1.00 11.07 -16.51
CA ALA A 115 2.27 10.53 -16.98
C ALA A 115 2.58 9.16 -16.35
N GLU A 116 2.45 9.04 -15.03
CA GLU A 116 2.63 7.76 -14.32
C GLU A 116 1.62 6.69 -14.77
N PHE A 117 0.41 7.10 -15.13
CA PHE A 117 -0.62 6.24 -15.72
C PHE A 117 -0.20 5.70 -17.09
N SER A 118 0.30 6.54 -17.99
CA SER A 118 0.85 6.12 -19.29
C SER A 118 2.08 5.22 -19.13
N ASP A 119 3.02 5.61 -18.26
CA ASP A 119 4.25 4.85 -18.01
C ASP A 119 3.95 3.45 -17.44
N TYR A 120 2.88 3.33 -16.63
CA TYR A 120 2.42 2.03 -16.15
C TYR A 120 2.04 1.10 -17.31
N PHE A 121 1.25 1.55 -18.28
CA PHE A 121 0.89 0.69 -19.41
C PHE A 121 2.08 0.38 -20.32
N ALA A 122 3.01 1.33 -20.49
CA ALA A 122 4.27 1.06 -21.20
C ALA A 122 5.06 -0.08 -20.52
N ARG A 123 5.23 -0.02 -19.18
CA ARG A 123 5.87 -1.09 -18.41
C ARG A 123 5.14 -2.43 -18.53
N GLN A 124 3.81 -2.43 -18.46
CA GLN A 124 3.01 -3.66 -18.62
C GLN A 124 3.12 -4.24 -20.04
N TYR A 125 3.14 -3.38 -21.06
CA TYR A 125 3.32 -3.79 -22.45
C TYR A 125 4.68 -4.46 -22.64
N TRP A 126 5.78 -3.79 -22.26
CA TRP A 126 7.12 -4.36 -22.36
C TRP A 126 7.29 -5.61 -21.52
N GLY A 127 6.65 -5.66 -20.35
CA GLY A 127 6.58 -6.86 -19.52
C GLY A 127 6.06 -8.10 -20.23
N ARG A 128 5.20 -7.92 -21.24
CA ARG A 128 4.57 -9.00 -22.03
C ARG A 128 5.26 -9.22 -23.38
N SER A 129 5.74 -8.15 -24.02
CA SER A 129 6.26 -8.18 -25.39
C SER A 129 7.79 -8.33 -25.47
N TYR A 130 8.53 -7.91 -24.42
CA TYR A 130 9.98 -7.99 -24.42
C TYR A 130 10.46 -9.45 -24.32
N SER A 131 11.25 -9.87 -25.30
CA SER A 131 11.76 -11.25 -25.43
C SER A 131 13.25 -11.40 -25.14
N GLY A 132 13.92 -10.32 -24.72
CA GLY A 132 15.35 -10.36 -24.39
C GLY A 132 15.63 -10.99 -23.02
N THR A 133 16.89 -11.31 -22.77
CA THR A 133 17.35 -11.81 -21.47
C THR A 133 17.19 -10.75 -20.39
N LEU A 134 16.69 -11.18 -19.23
CA LEU A 134 16.55 -10.37 -18.02
C LEU A 134 17.54 -10.85 -16.96
N ASP A 135 18.24 -9.92 -16.34
CA ASP A 135 18.97 -10.22 -15.10
C ASP A 135 17.98 -10.33 -13.94
N PRO A 136 18.22 -11.18 -12.94
CA PRO A 136 17.36 -11.25 -11.78
C PRO A 136 17.32 -9.90 -11.03
N PRO A 137 16.15 -9.53 -10.47
CA PRO A 137 16.02 -8.34 -9.64
C PRO A 137 16.98 -8.40 -8.45
N LYS A 138 17.68 -7.29 -8.19
CA LYS A 138 18.76 -7.21 -7.17
C LYS A 138 18.33 -6.55 -5.86
N SER A 139 17.22 -5.82 -5.83
CA SER A 139 16.74 -5.09 -4.66
C SER A 139 15.53 -5.78 -4.02
N SER A 140 15.46 -5.74 -2.69
CA SER A 140 14.25 -6.07 -1.94
C SER A 140 13.45 -4.82 -1.63
N TYR A 141 12.17 -4.97 -1.31
CA TYR A 141 11.31 -3.84 -0.96
C TYR A 141 11.87 -3.06 0.25
N GLN A 142 12.44 -3.74 1.24
CA GLN A 142 12.95 -3.11 2.46
C GLN A 142 14.12 -2.16 2.16
N THR A 143 15.05 -2.58 1.29
CA THR A 143 16.27 -1.84 0.95
C THR A 143 16.09 -0.89 -0.24
N ALA A 144 14.92 -0.85 -0.86
CA ALA A 144 14.61 -0.01 -2.02
C ALA A 144 14.62 1.47 -1.66
N SER A 145 14.96 2.32 -2.64
CA SER A 145 14.94 3.77 -2.43
C SER A 145 13.50 4.28 -2.24
N PRO A 146 13.30 5.47 -1.63
CA PRO A 146 11.99 6.09 -1.53
C PRO A 146 11.30 6.27 -2.90
N GLU A 147 12.06 6.59 -3.94
CA GLU A 147 11.54 6.76 -5.31
C GLU A 147 11.07 5.42 -5.91
N GLU A 148 11.80 4.34 -5.69
CA GLU A 148 11.38 3.00 -6.13
C GLU A 148 10.11 2.55 -5.38
N LYS A 149 10.02 2.82 -4.08
CA LYS A 149 8.82 2.52 -3.27
C LYS A 149 7.62 3.33 -3.72
N ASP A 150 7.82 4.61 -4.04
CA ASP A 150 6.76 5.48 -4.55
C ASP A 150 6.25 5.02 -5.92
N LEU A 151 7.15 4.67 -6.84
CA LEU A 151 6.79 4.11 -8.15
C LEU A 151 6.09 2.75 -8.01
N PHE A 152 6.51 1.91 -7.07
CA PHE A 152 5.81 0.66 -6.78
C PHE A 152 4.41 0.91 -6.23
N LEU A 153 4.21 1.95 -5.41
CA LEU A 153 2.89 2.31 -4.92
C LEU A 153 1.94 2.73 -6.06
N VAL A 154 2.44 3.41 -7.10
CA VAL A 154 1.68 3.64 -8.34
C VAL A 154 1.24 2.32 -8.97
N ASP A 155 2.16 1.35 -9.09
CA ASP A 155 1.85 0.04 -9.67
C ASP A 155 0.80 -0.73 -8.85
N LEU A 156 0.88 -0.66 -7.52
CA LEU A 156 -0.10 -1.24 -6.61
C LEU A 156 -1.50 -0.60 -6.78
N ILE A 157 -1.56 0.72 -6.97
CA ILE A 157 -2.81 1.44 -7.21
C ILE A 157 -3.41 1.03 -8.56
N LEU A 158 -2.64 1.09 -9.64
CA LEU A 158 -3.13 0.85 -11.00
C LEU A 158 -3.43 -0.63 -11.28
N SER A 159 -2.73 -1.56 -10.62
CA SER A 159 -3.06 -2.99 -10.66
C SER A 159 -4.28 -3.36 -9.77
N GLY A 160 -4.74 -2.43 -8.92
CA GLY A 160 -5.74 -2.66 -7.88
C GLY A 160 -5.25 -3.58 -6.76
N SER A 161 -3.94 -3.82 -6.65
CA SER A 161 -3.36 -4.63 -5.58
C SER A 161 -3.47 -3.92 -4.24
N LEU A 162 -3.33 -2.58 -4.22
CA LEU A 162 -3.52 -1.79 -3.00
C LEU A 162 -4.94 -1.97 -2.44
N ASP A 163 -5.97 -1.88 -3.28
CA ASP A 163 -7.36 -2.05 -2.88
C ASP A 163 -7.63 -3.46 -2.31
N ARG A 164 -7.09 -4.50 -2.98
CA ARG A 164 -7.19 -5.89 -2.48
C ARG A 164 -6.49 -6.08 -1.13
N MET A 165 -5.32 -5.48 -0.93
CA MET A 165 -4.60 -5.54 0.34
C MET A 165 -5.32 -4.75 1.43
N ALA A 166 -5.93 -3.61 1.09
CA ALA A 166 -6.73 -2.80 2.01
C ALA A 166 -7.99 -3.55 2.46
N GLU A 167 -8.70 -4.20 1.53
CA GLU A 167 -9.83 -5.07 1.82
C GLU A 167 -9.44 -6.20 2.78
N ARG A 168 -8.33 -6.91 2.49
CA ARG A 168 -7.82 -7.97 3.37
C ARG A 168 -7.43 -7.46 4.76
N LEU A 169 -6.86 -6.26 4.85
CA LEU A 169 -6.57 -5.63 6.13
C LEU A 169 -7.86 -5.27 6.88
N SER A 170 -8.88 -4.76 6.18
CA SER A 170 -10.16 -4.39 6.78
C SER A 170 -10.84 -5.57 7.50
N TYR A 171 -10.74 -6.79 6.95
CA TYR A 171 -11.27 -7.99 7.59
C TYR A 171 -10.59 -8.32 8.94
N ARG A 172 -9.29 -8.04 9.07
CA ARG A 172 -8.54 -8.25 10.31
C ARG A 172 -8.89 -7.20 11.35
N VAL A 173 -8.99 -5.95 10.92
CA VAL A 173 -9.42 -4.84 11.77
C VAL A 173 -10.83 -5.10 12.31
N ALA A 174 -11.76 -5.55 11.45
CA ALA A 174 -13.11 -5.92 11.85
C ALA A 174 -13.12 -7.13 12.80
N ALA A 175 -12.34 -8.17 12.50
CA ALA A 175 -12.25 -9.36 13.34
C ALA A 175 -11.74 -9.04 14.76
N GLN A 176 -10.76 -8.13 14.87
CA GLN A 176 -10.20 -7.69 16.14
C GLN A 176 -11.16 -6.81 16.94
N ALA A 177 -11.92 -5.92 16.29
CA ALA A 177 -12.90 -5.07 16.95
C ALA A 177 -14.01 -5.85 17.67
N ASP A 178 -14.32 -7.05 17.17
CA ASP A 178 -15.35 -7.93 17.72
C ASP A 178 -14.84 -8.87 18.83
N GLU A 179 -13.54 -8.90 19.17
CA GLU A 179 -12.96 -9.86 20.11
C GLU A 179 -12.64 -9.26 21.49
N ALA A 180 -12.96 -9.99 22.57
CA ALA A 180 -12.53 -9.62 23.91
C ALA A 180 -11.01 -9.85 24.06
N SER A 181 -10.30 -8.77 24.32
CA SER A 181 -8.85 -8.50 24.16
C SER A 181 -7.79 -9.46 24.75
N ASP A 182 -8.08 -10.67 25.21
CA ASP A 182 -7.19 -11.34 26.17
C ASP A 182 -6.74 -12.76 25.76
N ASN A 183 -5.92 -12.87 24.71
CA ASN A 183 -5.29 -14.16 24.39
C ASN A 183 -3.82 -14.04 23.93
N LYS A 184 -2.93 -13.78 24.90
CA LYS A 184 -1.47 -13.68 24.71
C LYS A 184 -0.84 -14.90 24.04
N ALA A 185 -1.34 -16.11 24.29
CA ALA A 185 -0.82 -17.34 23.69
C ALA A 185 -0.95 -17.35 22.15
N SER A 186 -1.98 -16.69 21.62
CA SER A 186 -2.22 -16.59 20.18
C SER A 186 -1.24 -15.65 19.47
N LEU A 187 -0.66 -14.69 20.20
CA LEU A 187 0.27 -13.70 19.66
C LEU A 187 1.68 -14.30 19.48
N ASP A 188 2.14 -15.09 20.45
CA ASP A 188 3.46 -15.72 20.40
C ASP A 188 3.58 -16.73 19.24
N ASP A 189 2.51 -17.51 19.01
CA ASP A 189 2.41 -18.43 17.87
C ASP A 189 2.47 -17.68 16.53
N GLU A 190 1.77 -16.56 16.41
CA GLU A 190 1.75 -15.78 15.17
C GLU A 190 3.07 -15.06 14.93
N ARG A 191 3.75 -14.59 15.98
CA ARG A 191 5.10 -14.06 15.90
C ARG A 191 6.08 -15.11 15.39
N ALA A 192 6.02 -16.33 15.93
CA ALA A 192 6.89 -17.42 15.48
C ALA A 192 6.66 -17.76 13.99
N ARG A 193 5.40 -17.78 13.54
CA ARG A 193 5.05 -17.97 12.12
C ARG A 193 5.59 -16.85 11.25
N PHE A 194 5.39 -15.60 11.66
CA PHE A 194 5.88 -14.43 10.94
C PHE A 194 7.40 -14.46 10.76
N LEU A 195 8.17 -14.66 11.85
CA LEU A 195 9.64 -14.70 11.79
C LEU A 195 10.12 -15.84 10.88
N ALA A 196 9.52 -17.03 10.97
CA ALA A 196 9.86 -18.16 10.12
C ALA A 196 9.54 -17.90 8.64
N ALA A 197 8.39 -17.30 8.33
CA ALA A 197 7.98 -17.00 6.96
C ALA A 197 8.81 -15.88 6.33
N ALA A 198 9.09 -14.83 7.09
CA ALA A 198 9.91 -13.70 6.66
C ALA A 198 11.41 -14.01 6.66
N LYS A 199 11.83 -15.13 7.25
CA LYS A 199 13.23 -15.53 7.45
C LYS A 199 14.03 -14.45 8.18
N ILE A 200 13.42 -13.87 9.20
CA ILE A 200 14.01 -12.83 10.05
C ILE A 200 14.40 -13.48 11.37
N ASP A 201 15.64 -13.32 11.78
CA ASP A 201 16.05 -13.75 13.11
C ASP A 201 15.54 -12.77 14.18
N GLN A 202 15.27 -13.26 15.39
CA GLN A 202 14.79 -12.42 16.49
C GLN A 202 15.74 -11.23 16.80
N ALA A 203 17.04 -11.40 16.54
CA ALA A 203 18.04 -10.35 16.71
C ALA A 203 17.94 -9.24 15.65
N GLU A 204 17.41 -9.55 14.46
CA GLU A 204 17.29 -8.62 13.33
C GLU A 204 15.94 -7.89 13.31
N LEU A 205 15.00 -8.31 14.16
CA LEU A 205 13.63 -7.77 14.17
C LEU A 205 13.59 -6.26 14.44
N ALA A 206 14.44 -5.77 15.35
CA ALA A 206 14.49 -4.34 15.69
C ALA A 206 14.94 -3.51 14.49
N ASP A 207 15.97 -3.98 13.78
CA ASP A 207 16.47 -3.32 12.57
C ASP A 207 15.43 -3.39 11.45
N TRP A 208 14.76 -4.54 11.28
CA TRP A 208 13.70 -4.69 10.30
C TRP A 208 12.54 -3.71 10.52
N LEU A 209 12.11 -3.54 11.77
CA LEU A 209 11.07 -2.57 12.14
C LEU A 209 11.52 -1.12 11.90
N ALA A 210 12.78 -0.80 12.23
CA ALA A 210 13.34 0.52 11.99
C ALA A 210 13.34 0.90 10.50
N HIS A 211 13.57 -0.05 9.58
CA HIS A 211 13.49 0.20 8.13
C HIS A 211 12.07 0.55 7.65
N LEU A 212 11.05 0.16 8.40
CA LEU A 212 9.66 0.48 8.11
C LEU A 212 9.17 1.72 8.85
N ASP A 213 10.00 2.35 9.68
CA ASP A 213 9.58 3.39 10.63
C ASP A 213 8.42 2.90 11.53
N ARG A 214 8.57 1.67 12.04
CA ARG A 214 7.59 1.02 12.92
C ARG A 214 8.22 0.61 14.24
N GLU A 215 7.38 0.55 15.27
CA GLU A 215 7.76 0.09 16.59
C GLU A 215 7.24 -1.32 16.85
N GLN A 216 7.74 -1.95 17.92
CA GLN A 216 7.30 -3.30 18.32
C GLN A 216 5.80 -3.36 18.63
N GLU A 217 5.24 -2.30 19.22
CA GLU A 217 3.80 -2.22 19.52
C GLU A 217 2.95 -2.36 18.25
N TRP A 218 3.35 -1.71 17.15
CA TRP A 218 2.65 -1.83 15.86
C TRP A 218 2.67 -3.27 15.31
N LEU A 219 3.79 -3.96 15.45
CA LEU A 219 3.91 -5.35 15.00
C LEU A 219 3.01 -6.25 15.85
N ASP A 220 3.02 -6.04 17.17
CA ASP A 220 2.23 -6.82 18.11
C ASP A 220 0.73 -6.65 17.85
N GLU A 221 0.27 -5.42 17.57
CA GLU A 221 -1.10 -5.15 17.11
C GLU A 221 -1.43 -5.88 15.81
N THR A 222 -0.53 -5.82 14.82
CA THR A 222 -0.74 -6.42 13.50
C THR A 222 -0.85 -7.95 13.60
N LEU A 223 0.02 -8.57 14.39
CA LEU A 223 0.01 -10.02 14.62
C LEU A 223 -1.19 -10.45 15.47
N ALA A 224 -1.61 -9.65 16.45
CA ALA A 224 -2.83 -9.92 17.20
C ALA A 224 -4.07 -9.92 16.28
N ALA A 225 -4.18 -8.94 15.38
CA ALA A 225 -5.27 -8.87 14.41
C ALA A 225 -5.26 -10.06 13.43
N GLU A 226 -4.07 -10.49 12.98
CA GLU A 226 -3.91 -11.69 12.15
C GLU A 226 -4.36 -12.94 12.91
N ALA A 227 -3.91 -13.12 14.15
CA ALA A 227 -4.22 -14.31 14.94
C ALA A 227 -5.73 -14.43 15.23
N VAL A 228 -6.40 -13.32 15.50
CA VAL A 228 -7.87 -13.23 15.63
C VAL A 228 -8.56 -13.60 14.32
N TYR A 229 -8.12 -13.02 13.20
CA TYR A 229 -8.67 -13.32 11.88
C TYR A 229 -8.53 -14.81 11.53
N GLN A 230 -7.34 -15.40 11.69
CA GLN A 230 -7.09 -16.83 11.40
C GLN A 230 -7.95 -17.75 12.27
N ARG A 231 -8.18 -17.38 13.53
CA ARG A 231 -9.08 -18.13 14.41
C ARG A 231 -10.52 -18.09 13.91
N ARG A 232 -11.02 -16.93 13.49
CA ARG A 232 -12.37 -16.82 12.91
C ARG A 232 -12.49 -17.60 11.61
N VAL A 233 -11.50 -17.48 10.73
CA VAL A 233 -11.48 -18.25 9.47
C VAL A 233 -11.50 -19.74 9.75
N SER A 234 -10.70 -20.25 10.69
CA SER A 234 -10.69 -21.69 11.02
C SER A 234 -11.98 -22.18 11.69
N GLN A 235 -12.73 -21.31 12.38
CA GLN A 235 -14.05 -21.63 12.94
C GLN A 235 -15.17 -21.63 11.89
N ILE A 236 -15.07 -20.78 10.86
CA ILE A 236 -16.09 -20.66 9.80
C ILE A 236 -15.83 -21.67 8.68
N VAL A 237 -14.58 -21.77 8.24
CA VAL A 237 -14.13 -22.67 7.17
C VAL A 237 -13.82 -24.04 7.78
N THR A 238 -14.88 -24.73 8.19
CA THR A 238 -14.80 -26.13 8.60
C THR A 238 -14.90 -27.06 7.40
N GLU A 239 -14.33 -28.26 7.52
CA GLU A 239 -14.45 -29.29 6.47
C GLU A 239 -15.92 -29.62 6.17
N GLN A 240 -16.80 -29.58 7.17
CA GLN A 240 -18.26 -29.71 6.99
C GLN A 240 -18.87 -28.55 6.20
N ALA A 241 -18.47 -27.30 6.47
CA ALA A 241 -18.94 -26.14 5.71
C ALA A 241 -18.46 -26.20 4.25
N LEU A 242 -17.20 -26.61 4.03
CA LEU A 242 -16.64 -26.80 2.70
C LEU A 242 -17.36 -27.92 1.94
N GLN A 243 -17.61 -29.07 2.57
CA GLN A 243 -18.36 -30.17 1.94
C GLN A 243 -19.81 -29.79 1.60
N LYS A 244 -20.45 -28.95 2.43
CA LYS A 244 -21.80 -28.43 2.17
C LYS A 244 -21.85 -27.50 0.95
N GLU A 245 -20.84 -26.65 0.77
CA GLU A 245 -20.74 -25.76 -0.40
C GLU A 245 -20.26 -26.49 -1.67
N LEU A 246 -19.40 -27.52 -1.53
CA LEU A 246 -18.91 -28.33 -2.66
C LEU A 246 -19.89 -29.41 -3.12
N GLY A 247 -20.78 -29.88 -2.24
CA GLY A 247 -21.84 -30.86 -2.56
C GLY A 247 -22.68 -30.50 -3.80
N PRO A 248 -23.17 -29.26 -3.95
CA PRO A 248 -23.87 -28.84 -5.17
C PRO A 248 -22.95 -28.61 -6.38
N MET A 249 -21.63 -28.47 -6.20
CA MET A 249 -20.67 -28.27 -7.31
C MET A 249 -20.14 -29.59 -7.90
N GLN A 250 -20.32 -30.72 -7.23
CA GLN A 250 -19.90 -32.05 -7.70
C GLN A 250 -20.95 -32.78 -8.57
N LEU A 251 -22.02 -32.08 -8.99
CA LEU A 251 -23.01 -32.60 -9.92
C LEU A 251 -22.99 -31.76 -11.22
N ASN A 252 -22.02 -32.08 -12.09
CA ASN A 252 -22.10 -31.97 -13.56
C ASN A 252 -21.03 -32.84 -14.19
#